data_AF-A0A967WHL1-F1
#
_entry.id   AF-A0A967WHL1-F1
#
_cell.length_a   1.000
_cell.length_b   1.000
_cell.length_c   1.000
_cell.angle_alpha   90.00
_cell.angle_beta   90.00
_cell.angle_gamma   90.00
#
_symmetry.space_group_name_H-M   'P 1'
#
loop_
_entity.id
_entity.type
_entity.pdbx_description
1 polymer ?
#
loop_
_entity_poly.entity_id
_entity_poly.type
_entity_poly.pdbx_seq_one_letter_code
_entity_poly.pdbx_strand_id
1 'polypeptide(L)'
;NKPLWQFHYVERYERGSALICRLHHCMADGVALVHVLLSMADAGPPKPENSQHKPGRPGRLAGRARARYVGRNRTVRKLVRRGFSLLSHPRQAADLVRMGTQAATTLGNLALMPPDPRTTFRGKMDVTKRAAWSMPVPLDEVKEIGRRMGGTVNDILLTAMTGALQRYLQGRGEWQDDISLRAAVPVNMRPPNTEGELGNRIGMVFLALPVGLADPAERLRELKRRMDE
;
A
#
# COMPACT_ATOMS: atom_id res chain seq x y z
N ASN A 1 -10.96 -4.17 -25.51
CA ASN A 1 -9.84 -3.24 -25.74
C ASN A 1 -10.13 -1.87 -25.16
N LYS A 2 -9.72 -1.64 -23.91
CA LYS A 2 -9.55 -0.28 -23.36
C LYS A 2 -8.13 -0.21 -22.81
N PRO A 3 -7.38 0.88 -23.02
CA PRO A 3 -6.05 1.02 -22.44
C PRO A 3 -6.14 0.94 -20.92
N LEU A 4 -5.14 0.34 -20.29
CA LEU A 4 -5.04 0.23 -18.83
C LEU A 4 -4.72 1.58 -18.16
N TRP A 5 -4.61 2.66 -18.94
CA TRP A 5 -4.24 3.99 -18.49
C TRP A 5 -5.00 5.07 -19.28
N GLN A 6 -5.14 6.24 -18.67
CA GLN A 6 -5.70 7.44 -19.27
C GLN A 6 -5.10 8.67 -18.58
N PHE A 7 -4.79 9.72 -19.35
CA PHE A 7 -4.37 11.02 -18.84
C PHE A 7 -5.37 12.08 -19.31
N HIS A 8 -5.72 13.01 -18.42
CA HIS A 8 -6.49 14.20 -18.76
C HIS A 8 -5.65 15.42 -18.40
N TYR A 9 -5.39 16.26 -19.38
CA TYR A 9 -4.67 17.52 -19.18
C TYR A 9 -5.68 18.65 -19.07
N VAL A 10 -5.64 19.37 -17.95
CA VAL A 10 -6.48 20.53 -17.68
C VAL A 10 -5.58 21.76 -17.77
N GLU A 11 -5.74 22.51 -18.84
CA GLU A 11 -5.08 23.80 -19.04
C GLU A 11 -5.67 24.86 -18.11
N ARG A 12 -4.83 25.79 -17.65
CA ARG A 12 -5.26 26.99 -16.90
C ARG A 12 -6.03 26.64 -15.61
N TYR A 13 -5.57 25.64 -14.89
CA TYR A 13 -6.03 25.36 -13.54
C TYR A 13 -5.38 26.35 -12.56
N GLU A 14 -6.15 27.30 -12.05
CA GLU A 14 -5.69 28.44 -11.25
C GLU A 14 -4.58 29.23 -11.98
N ARG A 15 -3.33 29.15 -11.48
CA ARG A 15 -2.15 29.81 -12.06
C ARG A 15 -1.27 28.86 -12.89
N GLY A 16 -1.71 27.63 -13.14
CA GLY A 16 -0.92 26.60 -13.82
C GLY A 16 -1.77 25.62 -14.63
N SER A 17 -1.34 24.37 -14.67
CA SER A 17 -2.04 23.28 -15.34
C SER A 17 -2.12 22.08 -14.40
N ALA A 18 -3.14 21.24 -14.58
CA ALA A 18 -3.30 20.00 -13.83
C ALA A 18 -3.29 18.79 -14.77
N LEU A 19 -2.67 17.69 -14.33
CA LEU A 19 -2.68 16.42 -15.03
C LEU A 19 -3.39 15.38 -14.15
N ILE A 20 -4.47 14.81 -14.66
CA ILE A 20 -5.25 13.77 -13.98
C ILE A 20 -4.92 12.43 -14.62
N CYS A 21 -4.29 11.55 -13.86
CA CYS A 21 -3.86 10.24 -14.32
C CYS A 21 -4.79 9.15 -13.76
N ARG A 22 -5.38 8.33 -14.63
CA ARG A 22 -6.13 7.12 -14.25
C ARG A 22 -5.38 5.90 -14.74
N LEU A 23 -4.89 5.08 -13.81
CA LEU A 23 -4.05 3.93 -14.09
C LEU A 23 -4.65 2.68 -13.44
N HIS A 24 -4.73 1.59 -14.18
CA HIS A 24 -5.25 0.31 -13.69
C HIS A 24 -4.24 -0.34 -12.75
N HIS A 25 -4.69 -0.78 -11.57
CA HIS A 25 -3.83 -1.29 -10.49
C HIS A 25 -3.08 -2.60 -10.83
N CYS A 26 -3.41 -3.25 -11.94
CA CYS A 26 -2.63 -4.41 -12.41
C CYS A 26 -1.24 -4.04 -12.94
N MET A 27 -1.01 -2.78 -13.30
CA MET A 27 0.26 -2.34 -13.88
C MET A 27 1.33 -2.07 -12.82
N ALA A 28 0.95 -1.53 -11.66
CA ALA A 28 1.87 -1.13 -10.60
C ALA A 28 1.12 -0.96 -9.27
N ASP A 29 1.85 -1.09 -8.16
CA ASP A 29 1.38 -0.68 -6.85
C ASP A 29 1.52 0.85 -6.66
N GLY A 30 0.93 1.42 -5.60
CA GLY A 30 0.87 2.87 -5.42
C GLY A 30 2.25 3.56 -5.44
N VAL A 31 3.27 2.90 -4.88
CA VAL A 31 4.65 3.42 -4.85
C VAL A 31 5.29 3.33 -6.24
N ALA A 32 5.20 2.18 -6.90
CA ALA A 32 5.71 2.00 -8.25
C ALA A 32 5.04 2.95 -9.25
N LEU A 33 3.76 3.26 -9.07
CA LEU A 33 3.04 4.21 -9.91
C LEU A 33 3.56 5.64 -9.74
N VAL A 34 3.81 6.06 -8.50
CA VAL A 34 4.42 7.38 -8.21
C VAL A 34 5.82 7.46 -8.82
N HIS A 35 6.63 6.39 -8.74
CA HIS A 35 7.94 6.36 -9.39
C HIS A 35 7.87 6.50 -10.91
N VAL A 36 6.90 5.84 -11.57
CA VAL A 36 6.69 6.00 -13.01
C VAL A 36 6.34 7.44 -13.35
N LEU A 37 5.40 8.05 -12.61
CA LEU A 37 4.99 9.44 -12.84
C LEU A 37 6.17 10.41 -12.62
N LEU A 38 6.96 10.21 -11.57
CA LEU A 38 8.15 11.03 -11.30
C LEU A 38 9.26 10.81 -12.34
N SER A 39 9.42 9.61 -12.89
CA SER A 39 10.41 9.35 -13.96
C SER A 39 10.07 10.02 -15.28
N MET A 40 8.81 10.42 -15.46
CA MET A 40 8.35 11.18 -16.63
C MET A 40 8.49 12.70 -16.41
N ALA A 41 8.81 13.14 -15.19
CA ALA A 41 8.98 14.54 -14.86
C ALA A 41 10.46 14.91 -14.78
N ASP A 42 10.83 16.05 -15.36
CA ASP A 42 12.19 16.56 -15.24
C ASP A 42 12.46 16.96 -13.77
N ALA A 43 13.53 16.41 -13.20
CA ALA A 43 13.93 16.68 -11.82
C ALA A 43 14.65 18.05 -11.70
N GLY A 44 13.92 19.15 -11.86
CA GLY A 44 14.50 20.50 -11.75
C GLY A 44 15.59 20.80 -12.80
N PRO A 45 16.36 21.90 -12.67
CA PRO A 45 17.38 22.24 -13.63
C PRO A 45 18.40 21.10 -13.78
N PRO A 46 18.89 20.84 -15.01
CA PRO A 46 19.65 19.63 -15.31
C PRO A 46 20.87 19.51 -14.39
N LYS A 47 20.86 18.48 -13.53
CA LYS A 47 22.08 18.05 -12.84
C LYS A 47 23.05 17.52 -13.89
N PRO A 48 24.34 17.90 -13.85
CA PRO A 48 25.33 17.31 -14.75
C PRO A 48 25.32 15.79 -14.57
N GLU A 49 25.10 15.08 -15.67
CA GLU A 49 25.05 13.63 -15.71
C GLU A 49 26.35 13.05 -15.13
N ASN A 50 26.23 12.45 -13.95
CA ASN A 50 27.23 11.51 -13.43
C ASN A 50 26.52 10.20 -13.10
N SER A 51 25.97 9.57 -14.12
CA SER A 51 25.58 8.16 -14.06
C SER A 51 26.13 7.45 -15.28
N GLN A 52 27.29 6.81 -15.11
CA GLN A 52 27.73 5.75 -16.01
C GLN A 52 26.73 4.59 -15.88
N HIS A 53 25.64 4.65 -16.64
CA HIS A 53 24.76 3.52 -16.86
C HIS A 53 25.55 2.54 -17.75
N LYS A 54 26.10 1.47 -17.17
CA LYS A 54 26.71 0.41 -17.96
C LYS A 54 25.60 -0.28 -18.78
N PRO A 55 25.68 -0.30 -20.12
CA PRO A 55 24.69 -1.01 -20.92
C PRO A 55 24.78 -2.51 -20.63
N GLY A 56 23.66 -3.09 -20.18
CA GLY A 56 23.52 -4.54 -20.04
C GLY A 56 23.72 -5.21 -21.39
N ARG A 57 24.65 -6.17 -21.46
CA ARG A 57 24.97 -6.92 -22.69
C ARG A 57 23.74 -7.68 -23.21
N PRO A 58 23.45 -7.65 -24.52
CA PRO A 58 22.40 -8.47 -25.11
C PRO A 58 22.82 -9.95 -25.13
N GLY A 59 22.08 -10.79 -24.40
CA GLY A 59 22.25 -12.24 -24.43
C GLY A 59 21.86 -12.81 -25.80
N ARG A 60 22.78 -13.54 -26.43
CA ARG A 60 22.63 -14.18 -27.75
C ARG A 60 21.46 -15.19 -27.72
N LEU A 61 20.42 -14.94 -28.51
CA LEU A 61 19.43 -15.95 -28.89
C LEU A 61 19.95 -16.71 -30.12
N ALA A 62 20.55 -17.87 -29.89
CA ALA A 62 20.78 -18.89 -30.91
C ALA A 62 19.78 -20.03 -30.68
N GLY A 63 18.93 -20.28 -31.67
CA GLY A 63 17.75 -21.13 -31.54
C GLY A 63 18.00 -22.63 -31.62
N ARG A 64 16.90 -23.39 -31.43
CA ARG A 64 16.50 -24.54 -32.25
C ARG A 64 15.14 -25.07 -31.78
N ALA A 65 14.23 -25.23 -32.74
CA ALA A 65 12.98 -25.96 -32.59
C ALA A 65 13.21 -27.45 -32.93
N ARG A 66 12.61 -28.39 -32.18
CA ARG A 66 11.57 -29.34 -32.65
C ARG A 66 11.17 -30.41 -31.60
N ALA A 67 9.84 -30.63 -31.51
CA ALA A 67 9.08 -31.87 -31.22
C ALA A 67 9.30 -32.59 -29.86
N ARG A 68 8.34 -33.29 -29.21
CA ARG A 68 7.05 -33.89 -29.61
C ARG A 68 6.22 -34.17 -28.33
N TYR A 69 4.90 -34.26 -28.48
CA TYR A 69 3.90 -34.71 -27.51
C TYR A 69 4.22 -36.08 -26.88
N VAL A 70 4.08 -36.26 -25.55
CA VAL A 70 3.40 -37.39 -24.83
C VAL A 70 3.18 -37.01 -23.35
N GLY A 71 2.00 -37.28 -22.78
CA GLY A 71 1.95 -37.89 -21.43
C GLY A 71 1.35 -37.11 -20.25
N ARG A 72 0.09 -37.41 -19.98
CA ARG A 72 -0.76 -37.18 -18.78
C ARG A 72 -0.11 -37.47 -17.40
N ASN A 73 0.65 -36.54 -16.81
CA ASN A 73 0.83 -36.41 -15.34
C ASN A 73 1.57 -35.11 -14.94
N ARG A 74 0.86 -33.97 -14.93
CA ARG A 74 1.43 -32.62 -14.75
C ARG A 74 1.57 -32.13 -13.30
N THR A 75 0.97 -32.81 -12.32
CA THR A 75 0.88 -32.29 -10.94
C THR A 75 2.15 -32.52 -10.13
N VAL A 76 2.81 -33.69 -10.28
CA VAL A 76 3.99 -34.06 -9.47
C VAL A 76 5.27 -33.34 -9.93
N ARG A 77 5.47 -33.15 -11.25
CA ARG A 77 6.69 -32.49 -11.79
C ARG A 77 6.76 -30.98 -11.54
N LYS A 78 5.63 -30.29 -11.32
CA LYS A 78 5.62 -28.85 -10.97
C LYS A 78 6.06 -28.60 -9.53
N LEU A 79 5.76 -29.51 -8.61
CA LEU A 79 6.20 -29.45 -7.21
C LEU A 79 7.71 -29.65 -7.09
N VAL A 80 8.27 -30.64 -7.78
CA VAL A 80 9.73 -30.93 -7.73
C VAL A 80 10.55 -29.79 -8.36
N ARG A 81 10.07 -29.18 -9.45
CA ARG A 81 10.75 -28.03 -10.07
C ARG A 81 10.69 -26.75 -9.22
N ARG A 82 9.59 -26.54 -8.48
CA ARG A 82 9.49 -25.45 -7.50
C ARG A 82 10.37 -25.67 -6.28
N GLY A 83 10.52 -26.93 -5.84
CA GLY A 83 11.47 -27.30 -4.78
C GLY A 83 12.92 -26.98 -5.13
N PHE A 84 13.35 -27.31 -6.35
CA PHE A 84 14.72 -27.02 -6.80
C PHE A 84 14.98 -25.52 -7.09
N SER A 85 13.96 -24.74 -7.49
CA SER A 85 14.11 -23.28 -7.64
C SER A 85 14.16 -22.54 -6.30
N LEU A 86 13.52 -23.08 -5.25
CA LEU A 86 13.60 -22.55 -3.89
C LEU A 86 14.98 -22.81 -3.27
N LEU A 87 15.57 -23.98 -3.53
CA LEU A 87 16.93 -24.35 -3.08
C LEU A 87 18.04 -23.51 -3.72
N SER A 88 17.83 -23.00 -4.94
CA SER A 88 18.84 -22.22 -5.68
C SER A 88 18.78 -20.71 -5.40
N HIS A 89 17.74 -20.22 -4.72
CA HIS A 89 17.55 -18.81 -4.39
C HIS A 89 17.01 -18.64 -2.97
N PRO A 90 17.85 -18.80 -1.92
CA PRO A 90 17.43 -18.77 -0.53
C PRO A 90 16.72 -17.46 -0.13
N ARG A 91 17.07 -16.33 -0.77
CA ARG A 91 16.38 -15.05 -0.57
C ARG A 91 14.93 -15.07 -1.08
N GLN A 92 14.68 -15.66 -2.25
CA GLN A 92 13.33 -15.77 -2.80
C GLN A 92 12.47 -16.74 -2.00
N ALA A 93 13.07 -17.81 -1.46
CA ALA A 93 12.39 -18.74 -0.56
C ALA A 93 12.00 -18.05 0.76
N ALA A 94 12.91 -17.29 1.37
CA ALA A 94 12.64 -16.52 2.58
C ALA A 94 11.54 -15.47 2.36
N ASP A 95 11.56 -14.75 1.23
CA ASP A 95 10.53 -13.77 0.88
C ASP A 95 9.16 -14.42 0.71
N LEU A 96 9.10 -15.58 0.03
CA LEU A 96 7.85 -16.32 -0.17
C LEU A 96 7.28 -16.84 1.15
N VAL A 97 8.13 -17.37 2.04
CA VAL A 97 7.73 -17.82 3.37
C VAL A 97 7.21 -16.65 4.20
N ARG A 98 7.92 -15.51 4.21
CA ARG A 98 7.51 -14.30 4.94
C ARG A 98 6.17 -13.75 4.44
N MET A 99 5.96 -13.71 3.13
CA MET A 99 4.68 -13.30 2.55
C MET A 99 3.57 -14.30 2.90
N GLY A 100 3.87 -15.60 2.86
CA GLY A 100 2.91 -16.66 3.21
C GLY A 100 2.48 -16.61 4.67
N THR A 101 3.42 -16.40 5.60
CA THR A 101 3.12 -16.28 7.04
C THR A 101 2.30 -15.03 7.32
N GLN A 102 2.66 -13.86 6.77
CA GLN A 102 1.88 -12.63 6.95
C GLN A 102 0.47 -12.74 6.36
N ALA A 103 0.30 -13.37 5.21
CA ALA A 103 -1.03 -13.61 4.64
C ALA A 103 -1.86 -14.55 5.53
N ALA A 104 -1.25 -15.61 6.06
CA ALA A 104 -1.93 -16.55 6.95
C ALA A 104 -2.33 -15.91 8.28
N THR A 105 -1.46 -15.10 8.90
CA THR A 105 -1.79 -14.38 10.13
C THR A 105 -2.89 -13.35 9.88
N THR A 106 -2.82 -12.60 8.78
CA THR A 106 -3.86 -11.64 8.40
C THR A 106 -5.22 -12.31 8.22
N LEU A 107 -5.27 -13.45 7.52
CA LEU A 107 -6.51 -14.22 7.33
C LEU A 107 -7.03 -14.83 8.63
N GLY A 108 -6.13 -15.35 9.48
CA GLY A 108 -6.48 -15.89 10.80
C GLY A 108 -7.08 -14.80 11.71
N ASN A 109 -6.42 -13.64 11.76
CA ASN A 109 -6.91 -12.47 12.49
C ASN A 109 -8.28 -12.04 11.97
N LEU A 110 -8.47 -11.94 10.65
CA LEU A 110 -9.75 -11.55 10.06
C LEU A 110 -10.89 -12.53 10.40
N ALA A 111 -10.60 -13.84 10.43
CA ALA A 111 -11.59 -14.88 10.72
C ALA A 111 -12.05 -14.90 12.19
N LEU A 112 -11.17 -14.52 13.12
CA LEU A 112 -11.45 -14.50 14.56
C LEU A 112 -12.00 -13.15 15.04
N MET A 113 -11.99 -12.13 14.18
CA MET A 113 -12.45 -10.80 14.55
C MET A 113 -13.98 -10.70 14.62
N PRO A 114 -14.53 -9.99 15.62
CA PRO A 114 -15.97 -9.73 15.70
C PRO A 114 -16.44 -8.86 14.52
N PRO A 115 -17.75 -8.86 14.22
CA PRO A 115 -18.31 -7.97 13.21
C PRO A 115 -18.07 -6.50 13.55
N ASP A 116 -17.87 -5.67 12.53
CA ASP A 116 -17.74 -4.23 12.74
C ASP A 116 -19.04 -3.63 13.30
N PRO A 117 -18.94 -2.63 14.20
CA PRO A 117 -20.10 -2.00 14.83
C PRO A 117 -21.02 -1.36 13.78
N ARG A 118 -22.31 -1.34 14.10
CA ARG A 118 -23.32 -0.67 13.26
C ARG A 118 -23.25 0.83 13.49
N THR A 119 -22.51 1.53 12.63
CA THR A 119 -22.42 2.99 12.60
C THR A 119 -22.82 3.51 11.22
N THR A 120 -22.94 4.83 11.07
CA THR A 120 -23.14 5.52 9.78
C THR A 120 -22.10 5.16 8.71
N PHE A 121 -20.91 4.68 9.11
CA PHE A 121 -19.88 4.21 8.18
C PHE A 121 -20.18 2.83 7.59
N ARG A 122 -21.21 2.14 8.09
CA ARG A 122 -21.66 0.83 7.60
C ARG A 122 -23.00 0.98 6.87
N GLY A 123 -23.02 0.64 5.58
CA GLY A 123 -24.23 0.78 4.77
C GLY A 123 -24.11 0.08 3.41
N LYS A 124 -25.17 0.20 2.60
CA LYS A 124 -25.13 -0.28 1.22
C LYS A 124 -24.15 0.56 0.41
N MET A 125 -23.31 -0.09 -0.38
CA MET A 125 -22.40 0.61 -1.28
C MET A 125 -23.19 1.38 -2.33
N ASP A 126 -22.94 2.67 -2.41
CA ASP A 126 -23.45 3.54 -3.47
C ASP A 126 -22.35 3.82 -4.51
N VAL A 127 -22.78 4.14 -5.73
CA VAL A 127 -21.93 4.55 -6.86
C VAL A 127 -21.40 5.97 -6.68
N THR A 128 -22.13 6.82 -5.95
CA THR A 128 -21.69 8.19 -5.65
C THR A 128 -20.51 8.19 -4.70
N LYS A 129 -19.38 8.77 -5.13
CA LYS A 129 -18.21 9.00 -4.27
C LYS A 129 -18.07 10.48 -4.00
N ARG A 130 -17.95 10.86 -2.73
CA ARG A 130 -17.67 12.22 -2.30
C ARG A 130 -16.26 12.25 -1.71
N ALA A 131 -15.48 13.24 -2.10
CA ALA A 131 -14.18 13.51 -1.52
C ALA A 131 -14.24 14.87 -0.82
N ALA A 132 -13.63 14.94 0.35
CA ALA A 132 -13.42 16.17 1.10
C ALA A 132 -11.95 16.24 1.49
N TRP A 133 -11.41 17.45 1.57
CA TRP A 133 -10.01 17.70 1.89
C TRP A 133 -9.96 18.57 3.14
N SER A 134 -9.00 18.30 4.03
CA SER A 134 -8.66 19.23 5.09
C SER A 134 -7.86 20.40 4.53
N MET A 135 -7.69 21.45 5.34
CA MET A 135 -6.59 22.39 5.11
C MET A 135 -5.24 21.65 5.15
N PRO A 136 -4.22 22.14 4.44
CA PRO A 136 -2.88 21.58 4.51
C PRO A 136 -2.37 21.56 5.95
N VAL A 137 -1.85 20.41 6.38
CA VAL A 137 -1.21 20.25 7.69
C VAL A 137 0.31 20.20 7.48
N PRO A 138 1.10 21.06 8.15
CA PRO A 138 2.56 21.09 7.98
C PRO A 138 3.20 19.75 8.37
N LEU A 139 3.96 19.15 7.45
CA LEU A 139 4.61 17.86 7.70
C LEU A 139 5.63 17.92 8.84
N ASP A 140 6.33 19.04 9.00
CA ASP A 140 7.33 19.21 10.04
C ASP A 140 6.73 19.21 11.44
N GLU A 141 5.53 19.80 11.59
CA GLU A 141 4.75 19.76 12.83
C GLU A 141 4.34 18.32 13.15
N VAL A 142 3.83 17.57 12.16
CA VAL A 142 3.46 16.16 12.33
C VAL A 142 4.67 15.32 12.75
N LYS A 143 5.84 15.52 12.12
CA LYS A 143 7.09 14.85 12.48
C LYS A 143 7.56 15.23 13.88
N GLU A 144 7.41 16.49 14.28
CA GLU A 144 7.77 16.94 15.62
C GLU A 144 6.90 16.29 16.69
N ILE A 145 5.59 16.26 16.49
CA ILE A 145 4.65 15.55 17.38
C ILE A 145 5.04 14.06 17.44
N GLY A 146 5.28 13.43 16.29
CA GLY A 146 5.74 12.04 16.21
C GLY A 146 6.99 11.78 17.06
N ARG A 147 8.03 12.61 16.90
CA ARG A 147 9.27 12.50 17.69
C ARG A 147 9.02 12.63 19.20
N ARG A 148 8.20 13.60 19.62
CA ARG A 148 7.90 13.83 21.05
C ARG A 148 7.07 12.71 21.67
N MET A 149 6.19 12.08 20.88
CA MET A 149 5.28 11.03 21.34
C MET A 149 5.79 9.61 21.07
N GLY A 150 6.98 9.45 20.46
CA GLY A 150 7.53 8.14 20.09
C GLY A 150 6.78 7.44 18.95
N GLY A 151 6.10 8.19 18.08
CA GLY A 151 5.32 7.69 16.95
C GLY A 151 5.87 8.10 15.58
N THR A 152 5.47 7.37 14.55
CA THR A 152 5.74 7.69 13.14
C THR A 152 4.74 8.71 12.61
N VAL A 153 5.02 9.29 11.44
CA VAL A 153 4.07 10.19 10.75
C VAL A 153 2.72 9.50 10.52
N ASN A 154 2.72 8.21 10.16
CA ASN A 154 1.48 7.46 9.94
C ASN A 154 0.69 7.28 11.24
N ASP A 155 1.35 7.06 12.38
CA ASP A 155 0.67 6.93 13.68
C ASP A 155 -0.07 8.22 14.04
N ILE A 156 0.57 9.37 13.82
CA ILE A 156 -0.03 10.69 14.08
C ILE A 156 -1.20 10.95 13.13
N LEU A 157 -1.04 10.70 11.82
CA LEU A 157 -2.10 10.92 10.83
C LEU A 157 -3.30 9.99 11.04
N LEU A 158 -3.04 8.71 11.33
CA LEU A 158 -4.09 7.74 11.66
C LEU A 158 -4.81 8.16 12.94
N THR A 159 -4.10 8.60 13.97
CA THR A 159 -4.71 9.10 15.23
C THR A 159 -5.60 10.32 14.98
N ALA A 160 -5.13 11.27 14.15
CA ALA A 160 -5.91 12.45 13.78
C ALA A 160 -7.19 12.07 13.01
N MET A 161 -7.08 11.14 12.07
CA MET A 161 -8.22 10.60 11.33
C MET A 161 -9.21 9.86 12.25
N THR A 162 -8.73 9.03 13.17
CA THR A 162 -9.57 8.37 14.19
C THR A 162 -10.32 9.40 15.03
N GLY A 163 -9.68 10.51 15.40
CA GLY A 163 -10.33 11.63 16.09
C GLY A 163 -11.37 12.37 15.24
N ALA A 164 -11.13 12.51 13.94
CA ALA A 164 -12.13 13.07 13.02
C ALA A 164 -13.36 12.17 12.89
N LEU A 165 -13.15 10.85 12.76
CA LEU A 165 -14.25 9.86 12.74
C LEU A 165 -15.04 9.87 14.05
N GLN A 166 -14.35 9.96 15.19
CA GLN A 166 -14.98 10.12 16.50
C GLN A 166 -15.90 11.34 16.55
N ARG A 167 -15.36 12.53 16.24
CA ARG A 167 -16.15 13.77 16.27
C ARG A 167 -17.34 13.72 15.32
N TYR A 168 -17.20 13.05 14.19
CA TYR A 168 -18.30 12.84 13.26
C TYR A 168 -19.41 11.96 13.85
N LEU A 169 -19.06 10.85 14.52
CA LEU A 169 -20.03 10.02 15.23
C LEU A 169 -20.69 10.77 16.39
N GLN A 170 -19.93 11.59 17.13
CA GLN A 170 -20.46 12.43 18.21
C GLN A 170 -21.50 13.42 17.68
N GLY A 171 -21.19 14.12 16.58
CA GLY A 171 -22.13 15.03 15.93
C GLY A 171 -23.39 14.36 15.36
N ARG A 172 -23.36 13.03 15.20
CA ARG A 172 -24.51 12.21 14.78
C ARG A 172 -25.26 11.58 15.96
N GLY A 173 -24.77 11.70 17.20
CA GLY A 173 -25.32 11.01 18.36
C GLY A 173 -25.08 9.50 18.35
N GLU A 174 -24.11 9.02 17.56
CA GLU A 174 -23.80 7.58 17.39
C GLU A 174 -22.53 7.15 18.15
N TRP A 175 -21.85 8.07 18.83
CA TRP A 175 -20.59 7.77 19.53
C TRP A 175 -20.82 7.06 20.87
N GLN A 176 -19.99 6.05 21.13
CA GLN A 176 -19.94 5.26 22.37
C GLN A 176 -18.47 4.89 22.66
N ASP A 177 -18.14 4.68 23.93
CA ASP A 177 -16.77 4.49 24.42
C ASP A 177 -16.12 3.18 23.94
N ASP A 178 -16.93 2.19 23.52
CA ASP A 178 -16.48 0.87 23.07
C ASP A 178 -16.39 0.72 21.55
N ILE A 179 -16.68 1.78 20.79
CA ILE A 179 -16.64 1.73 19.32
C ILE A 179 -15.20 1.60 18.82
N SER A 180 -14.99 0.52 18.05
CA SER A 180 -13.75 0.26 17.33
C SER A 180 -14.06 0.08 15.85
N LEU A 181 -13.45 0.89 14.98
CA LEU A 181 -13.67 0.84 13.53
C LEU A 181 -12.50 0.16 12.83
N ARG A 182 -12.77 -0.75 11.90
CA ARG A 182 -11.70 -1.43 11.16
C ARG A 182 -11.20 -0.60 9.99
N ALA A 183 -9.88 -0.41 9.92
CA ALA A 183 -9.20 0.19 8.79
C ALA A 183 -8.29 -0.85 8.13
N ALA A 184 -8.40 -0.97 6.81
CA ALA A 184 -7.41 -1.68 6.01
C ALA A 184 -6.31 -0.68 5.64
N VAL A 185 -5.12 -0.85 6.24
CA VAL A 185 -3.97 0.02 6.02
C VAL A 185 -2.97 -0.73 5.13
N PRO A 186 -2.74 -0.28 3.89
CA PRO A 186 -1.71 -0.85 3.05
C PRO A 186 -0.33 -0.46 3.62
N VAL A 187 0.53 -1.46 3.83
CA VAL A 187 1.90 -1.26 4.30
C VAL A 187 2.89 -1.72 3.24
N ASN A 188 3.99 -0.99 3.11
CA ASN A 188 5.06 -1.36 2.21
C ASN A 188 5.88 -2.50 2.82
N MET A 189 5.94 -3.66 2.15
CA MET A 189 6.72 -4.82 2.59
C MET A 189 8.12 -4.88 1.97
N ARG A 190 8.48 -3.84 1.21
CA ARG A 190 9.74 -3.76 0.50
C ARG A 190 10.92 -3.70 1.49
N PRO A 191 11.95 -4.56 1.33
CA PRO A 191 13.15 -4.47 2.14
C PRO A 191 13.83 -3.10 1.96
N PRO A 192 14.52 -2.57 2.99
CA PRO A 192 15.39 -1.41 2.84
C PRO A 192 16.35 -1.61 1.66
N ASN A 193 16.68 -0.53 0.94
CA ASN A 193 17.62 -0.53 -0.21
C ASN A 193 17.18 -1.27 -1.47
N THR A 194 15.87 -1.39 -1.75
CA THR A 194 15.34 -1.92 -3.03
C THR A 194 14.52 -0.88 -3.81
N GLU A 195 14.88 0.39 -3.65
CA GLU A 195 14.27 1.52 -4.37
C GLU A 195 14.46 1.34 -5.89
N GLY A 196 13.35 1.39 -6.66
CA GLY A 196 13.36 1.28 -8.12
C GLY A 196 13.02 -0.09 -8.73
N GLU A 197 12.92 -1.19 -7.95
CA GLU A 197 12.44 -2.45 -8.53
C GLU A 197 10.92 -2.39 -8.80
N LEU A 198 10.48 -2.70 -10.02
CA LEU A 198 9.06 -2.81 -10.34
C LEU A 198 8.45 -4.11 -9.79
N GLY A 199 7.19 -4.03 -9.31
CA GLY A 199 6.42 -5.18 -8.83
C GLY A 199 5.65 -4.89 -7.55
N ASN A 200 4.50 -5.56 -7.37
CA ASN A 200 3.62 -5.35 -6.22
C ASN A 200 4.20 -6.00 -4.95
N ARG A 201 4.57 -5.18 -3.95
CA ARG A 201 5.02 -5.66 -2.63
C ARG A 201 4.27 -4.94 -1.49
N ILE A 202 2.94 -4.92 -1.60
CA ILE A 202 2.03 -4.38 -0.58
C ILE A 202 1.52 -5.49 0.34
N GLY A 203 1.62 -5.25 1.64
CA GLY A 203 0.91 -5.99 2.69
C GLY A 203 -0.32 -5.20 3.13
N MET A 204 -1.30 -5.88 3.71
CA MET A 204 -2.49 -5.23 4.26
C MET A 204 -2.57 -5.54 5.76
N VAL A 205 -2.58 -4.50 6.58
CA VAL A 205 -2.81 -4.60 8.01
C VAL A 205 -4.26 -4.19 8.27
N PHE A 206 -4.99 -5.00 9.03
CA PHE A 206 -6.33 -4.65 9.51
C PHE A 206 -6.21 -4.10 10.92
N LEU A 207 -6.26 -2.77 11.02
CA LEU A 207 -6.14 -2.05 12.27
C LEU A 207 -7.52 -1.75 12.84
N ALA A 208 -7.75 -2.14 14.09
CA ALA A 208 -8.90 -1.69 14.85
C ALA A 208 -8.61 -0.28 15.37
N LEU A 209 -9.29 0.74 14.85
CA LEU A 209 -9.14 2.13 15.25
C LEU A 209 -9.88 2.38 16.58
N PRO A 210 -9.22 2.88 17.64
CA PRO A 210 -9.83 3.13 18.94
C PRO A 210 -10.65 4.43 18.93
N VAL A 211 -11.77 4.44 18.20
CA VAL A 211 -12.65 5.61 18.02
C VAL A 211 -13.41 5.97 19.30
N GLY A 212 -13.61 5.00 20.20
CA GLY A 212 -14.18 5.22 21.52
C GLY A 212 -13.29 6.02 22.48
N LEU A 213 -11.97 6.11 22.26
CA LEU A 213 -11.08 6.86 23.15
C LEU A 213 -11.17 8.36 22.90
N ALA A 214 -11.66 9.14 23.86
CA ALA A 214 -11.80 10.59 23.77
C ALA A 214 -10.46 11.34 23.81
N ASP A 215 -9.56 10.93 24.72
CA ASP A 215 -8.25 11.58 24.86
C ASP A 215 -7.32 11.29 23.67
N PRO A 216 -6.77 12.31 22.99
CA PRO A 216 -5.89 12.11 21.84
C PRO A 216 -4.59 11.36 22.14
N ALA A 217 -4.02 11.52 23.34
CA ALA A 217 -2.77 10.89 23.71
C ALA A 217 -2.98 9.40 24.07
N GLU A 218 -4.08 9.06 24.74
CA GLU A 218 -4.54 7.68 24.94
C GLU A 218 -4.81 7.00 23.61
N ARG A 219 -5.52 7.69 22.70
CA ARG A 219 -5.80 7.19 21.35
C ARG A 219 -4.52 6.88 20.59
N LEU A 220 -3.53 7.77 20.64
CA LEU A 220 -2.24 7.54 19.98
C LEU A 220 -1.51 6.34 20.57
N ARG A 221 -1.44 6.24 21.91
CA ARG A 221 -0.79 5.12 22.59
C ARG A 221 -1.42 3.78 22.23
N GLU A 222 -2.75 3.72 22.25
CA GLU A 222 -3.49 2.51 21.91
C GLU A 222 -3.38 2.16 20.42
N LEU A 223 -3.43 3.15 19.54
CA LEU A 223 -3.25 2.94 18.10
C LEU A 223 -1.85 2.41 17.80
N LYS A 224 -0.82 2.99 18.44
CA LYS A 224 0.57 2.52 18.30
C LYS A 224 0.73 1.09 18.81
N ARG A 225 0.18 0.76 19.99
CA ARG A 225 0.19 -0.60 20.53
C ARG A 225 -0.39 -1.60 19.52
N ARG A 226 -1.54 -1.28 18.91
CA ARG A 226 -2.21 -2.12 17.89
C ARG A 226 -1.46 -2.20 16.55
N MET A 227 -0.61 -1.22 16.23
CA MET A 227 0.22 -1.21 15.03
C MET A 227 1.51 -2.01 15.19
N ASP A 228 2.03 -2.08 16.42
CA ASP A 228 3.26 -2.81 16.75
C ASP A 228 3.01 -4.32 17.00
N GLU A 229 1.74 -4.73 17.17
CA GLU A 229 1.26 -6.12 17.29
C GLU A 229 1.11 -6.84 15.93
#